data_AF-A0A8S3I656-F1
#
_entry.id   AF-A0A8S3I656-F1
#
_cell.length_a   1.000
_cell.length_b   1.000
_cell.length_c   1.000
_cell.angle_alpha   90.00
_cell.angle_beta   90.00
_cell.angle_gamma   90.00
#
_symmetry.space_group_name_H-M   'P 1'
#
loop_
_entity.id
_entity.type
_entity.pdbx_description
1 polymer ?
#
loop_
_entity_poly.entity_id
_entity_poly.type
_entity_poly.pdbx_seq_one_letter_code
_entity_poly.pdbx_strand_id
1 'polypeptide(L)'
;YAIGEWLVNRETGKRQRQVTYRAITQSILGTNTLFCTEKQTIEFEMSHSVYVVRTNVYNEGMKYTDAFFVATQFCLFQSDAEHCALRITAQIKYVKNVNAIARTFIEKNANGSIESGVHNL
;
A
#
# COMPACT_ATOMS: atom_id res chain seq x y z
N TYR A 1 3.56 -2.21 -15.53
CA TYR A 1 4.13 -2.13 -14.17
C TYR A 1 5.59 -2.56 -14.25
N ALA A 2 6.44 -2.14 -13.31
CA ALA A 2 7.81 -2.63 -13.17
C ALA A 2 8.00 -3.14 -11.73
N ILE A 3 8.61 -4.31 -11.59
CA ILE A 3 8.84 -4.98 -10.31
C ILE A 3 10.35 -5.02 -10.08
N GLY A 4 10.80 -4.39 -9.00
CA GLY A 4 12.18 -4.49 -8.55
C GLY A 4 12.43 -5.80 -7.79
N GLU A 5 13.69 -6.23 -7.81
CA GLU A 5 14.16 -7.37 -7.03
C GLU A 5 14.09 -7.12 -5.52
N TRP A 6 14.02 -8.22 -4.75
CA TRP A 6 14.17 -8.15 -3.30
C TRP A 6 15.63 -7.93 -2.93
N LEU A 7 15.92 -6.80 -2.30
CA LEU A 7 17.25 -6.41 -1.86
C LEU A 7 17.27 -6.24 -0.34
N VAL A 8 18.40 -6.56 0.29
CA VAL A 8 18.58 -6.29 1.73
C VAL A 8 18.95 -4.82 1.93
N ASN A 9 18.13 -4.11 2.69
CA ASN A 9 18.43 -2.75 3.12
C ASN A 9 19.55 -2.80 4.17
N ARG A 10 20.67 -2.12 3.89
CA ARG A 10 21.89 -2.19 4.72
C ARG A 10 21.74 -1.54 6.09
N GLU A 11 20.84 -0.57 6.23
CA GLU A 11 20.63 0.16 7.49
C GLU A 11 19.69 -0.60 8.42
N THR A 12 18.64 -1.20 7.87
CA THR A 12 17.61 -1.88 8.66
C THR A 12 17.77 -3.41 8.72
N GLY A 13 18.60 -3.98 7.84
CA GLY A 13 18.75 -5.43 7.64
C GLY A 13 17.54 -6.11 6.98
N LYS A 14 16.48 -5.37 6.64
CA LYS A 14 15.23 -5.93 6.12
C LYS A 14 15.28 -6.12 4.61
N ARG A 15 14.61 -7.16 4.10
CA ARG A 15 14.39 -7.37 2.67
C ARG A 15 13.33 -6.40 2.16
N GLN A 16 13.66 -5.64 1.14
CA GLN A 16 12.80 -4.62 0.55
C GLN A 16 12.80 -4.73 -0.97
N ARG A 17 11.69 -4.36 -1.61
CA ARG A 17 11.64 -4.11 -3.05
C ARG A 17 10.77 -2.91 -3.36
N GLN A 18 10.89 -2.41 -4.58
CA GLN A 18 10.04 -1.34 -5.09
C GLN A 18 9.27 -1.84 -6.32
N VAL A 19 7.99 -1.50 -6.38
CA VAL A 19 7.11 -1.77 -7.52
C VAL A 19 6.56 -0.44 -8.02
N THR A 20 6.52 -0.25 -9.33
CA THR A 20 5.90 0.94 -9.94
C THR A 20 4.82 0.54 -10.92
N TYR A 21 3.68 1.23 -10.85
CA TYR A 21 2.54 0.95 -11.71
C TYR A 21 1.68 2.19 -11.93
N ARG A 22 0.74 2.08 -12.86
CA ARG A 22 -0.29 3.08 -13.09
C ARG A 22 -1.61 2.52 -12.57
N ALA A 23 -2.35 3.31 -11.83
CA ALA A 23 -3.69 2.96 -11.35
C ALA A 23 -4.71 3.96 -11.91
N ILE A 24 -5.92 3.50 -12.17
CA ILE A 24 -7.05 4.36 -12.52
C ILE A 24 -7.91 4.47 -11.27
N THR A 25 -8.24 5.70 -10.88
CA THR A 25 -9.14 5.96 -9.75
C THR A 25 -10.26 6.88 -10.19
N GLN A 26 -11.45 6.67 -9.62
CA GLN A 26 -12.58 7.56 -9.77
C GLN A 26 -12.60 8.52 -8.59
N SER A 27 -12.74 9.81 -8.89
CA SER A 27 -12.92 10.85 -7.88
C SER A 27 -14.17 11.67 -8.19
N ILE A 28 -14.59 12.52 -7.26
CA ILE A 28 -15.67 13.49 -7.50
C ILE A 28 -15.36 14.47 -8.65
N LEU A 29 -14.09 14.58 -9.07
CA LEU A 29 -13.65 15.41 -10.20
C LEU A 29 -13.45 14.60 -11.49
N GLY A 30 -13.88 13.35 -11.51
CA GLY A 30 -13.75 12.44 -12.64
C GLY A 30 -12.64 11.39 -12.48
N THR A 31 -12.40 10.68 -13.58
CA THR A 31 -11.40 9.61 -13.67
C THR A 31 -9.99 10.20 -13.75
N ASN A 32 -9.10 9.71 -12.90
CA ASN A 32 -7.71 10.14 -12.88
C ASN A 32 -6.79 8.92 -13.03
N THR A 33 -5.64 9.15 -13.66
CA THR A 33 -4.54 8.18 -13.69
C THR A 33 -3.52 8.56 -12.64
N LEU A 34 -3.22 7.64 -11.74
CA LEU A 34 -2.17 7.75 -10.74
C LEU A 34 -0.91 7.04 -11.22
N PHE A 35 0.24 7.61 -10.89
CA PHE A 35 1.52 6.91 -10.92
C PHE A 35 1.83 6.49 -9.49
N CYS A 36 1.94 5.18 -9.28
CA CYS A 36 2.08 4.58 -7.96
C CYS A 36 3.49 4.04 -7.81
N THR A 37 4.17 4.43 -6.73
CA THR A 37 5.41 3.82 -6.26
C THR A 37 5.12 3.10 -4.95
N GLU A 38 5.21 1.78 -4.97
CA GLU A 38 4.98 0.93 -3.83
C GLU A 38 6.31 0.38 -3.31
N LYS A 39 6.61 0.68 -2.05
CA LYS A 39 7.78 0.13 -1.35
C LYS A 39 7.31 -1.00 -0.45
N GLN A 40 7.77 -2.21 -0.72
CA GLN A 40 7.43 -3.40 0.06
C GLN A 40 8.60 -3.78 0.95
N THR A 41 8.32 -4.13 2.20
CA THR A 41 9.29 -4.57 3.20
C THR A 41 8.79 -5.85 3.84
N ILE A 42 9.62 -6.89 3.87
CA ILE A 42 9.35 -8.09 4.69
C ILE A 42 9.68 -7.71 6.14
N GLU A 43 8.65 -7.56 6.96
CA GLU A 43 8.76 -7.20 8.38
C GLU A 43 9.07 -8.43 9.24
N PHE A 44 8.52 -9.57 8.87
CA PHE A 44 8.72 -10.84 9.54
C PHE A 44 8.51 -11.99 8.55
N GLU A 45 9.34 -13.02 8.66
CA GLU A 45 9.29 -14.23 7.84
C GLU A 45 9.65 -15.42 8.74
N MET A 46 8.73 -16.36 8.88
CA MET A 46 8.99 -17.66 9.47
C MET A 46 8.79 -18.70 8.37
N SER A 47 9.87 -19.41 8.06
CA SER A 47 9.95 -20.30 6.90
C SER A 47 8.69 -21.16 6.74
N HIS A 48 8.01 -20.96 5.61
CA HIS A 48 6.83 -21.71 5.16
C HIS A 48 5.54 -21.54 5.97
N SER A 49 5.52 -20.76 7.05
CA SER A 49 4.34 -20.66 7.92
C SER A 49 3.80 -19.26 8.11
N VAL A 50 4.65 -18.22 8.16
CA VAL A 50 4.19 -16.84 8.42
C VAL A 50 4.98 -15.83 7.61
N TYR A 51 4.28 -14.93 6.95
CA TYR A 51 4.85 -13.77 6.27
C TYR A 51 4.13 -12.49 6.68
N VAL A 52 4.88 -11.48 7.10
CA VAL A 52 4.36 -10.14 7.33
C VAL A 52 5.05 -9.18 6.38
N VAL A 53 4.30 -8.65 5.43
CA VAL A 53 4.78 -7.69 4.43
C VAL A 53 4.12 -6.35 4.67
N ARG A 54 4.93 -5.32 4.88
CA ARG A 54 4.47 -3.93 4.92
C ARG A 54 4.72 -3.27 3.58
N THR A 55 3.72 -2.53 3.11
CA THR A 55 3.79 -1.77 1.88
C THR A 55 3.46 -0.31 2.17
N ASN A 56 4.20 0.60 1.53
CA ASN A 56 3.88 2.02 1.52
C ASN A 56 3.70 2.44 0.06
N VAL A 57 2.49 2.86 -0.30
CA VAL A 57 2.12 3.29 -1.64
C VAL A 57 2.08 4.81 -1.70
N TYR A 58 2.98 5.37 -2.50
CA TYR A 58 3.07 6.79 -2.81
C TYR A 58 2.44 7.03 -4.17
N ASN A 59 1.48 7.95 -4.23
CA ASN A 59 0.77 8.28 -5.45
C ASN A 59 1.24 9.61 -5.99
N GLU A 60 1.18 9.76 -7.30
CA GLU A 60 1.41 11.01 -8.01
C GLU A 60 0.36 11.19 -9.12
N GLY A 61 0.11 12.43 -9.52
CA GLY A 61 -0.83 12.75 -10.60
C GLY A 61 -2.21 13.26 -10.16
N MET A 62 -2.45 13.45 -8.86
CA MET A 62 -3.67 14.07 -8.33
C MET A 62 -3.39 15.07 -7.20
N LYS A 63 -4.37 15.93 -6.92
CA LYS A 63 -4.30 16.88 -5.79
C LYS A 63 -4.04 16.17 -4.47
N TYR A 64 -3.19 16.77 -3.64
CA TYR A 64 -2.83 16.33 -2.28
C TYR A 64 -2.10 14.99 -2.18
N THR A 65 -1.75 14.34 -3.29
CA THR A 65 -1.07 13.03 -3.27
C THR A 65 0.34 13.08 -2.65
N ASP A 66 0.93 14.27 -2.59
CA ASP A 66 2.19 14.55 -1.90
C ASP A 66 2.04 14.74 -0.38
N ALA A 67 0.81 14.82 0.13
CA ALA A 67 0.53 15.06 1.55
C ALA A 67 0.34 13.76 2.36
N PHE A 68 0.16 12.62 1.69
CA PHE A 68 -0.08 11.33 2.35
C PHE A 68 0.46 10.15 1.53
N PHE A 69 0.55 8.99 2.17
CA PHE A 69 0.72 7.70 1.51
C PHE A 69 -0.21 6.67 2.16
N VAL A 70 -0.45 5.55 1.49
CA VAL A 70 -1.22 4.44 2.05
C VAL A 70 -0.24 3.39 2.56
N ALA A 71 -0.32 3.08 3.86
CA ALA A 71 0.42 2.00 4.48
C ALA A 71 -0.48 0.77 4.59
N THR A 72 -0.06 -0.36 4.02
CA THR A 72 -0.81 -1.62 4.11
C THR A 72 0.08 -2.72 4.66
N GLN A 73 -0.41 -3.47 5.64
CA GLN A 73 0.27 -4.64 6.18
C GLN A 73 -0.52 -5.89 5.79
N PHE A 74 0.16 -6.77 5.07
CA PHE A 74 -0.30 -8.10 4.72
C PHE A 74 0.31 -9.08 5.72
N CYS A 75 -0.54 -9.81 6.44
CA CYS A 75 -0.11 -10.92 7.27
C CYS A 75 -0.69 -12.21 6.72
N LEU A 76 0.18 -13.07 6.21
CA LEU A 76 -0.15 -14.39 5.71
C LEU A 76 0.28 -15.43 6.75
N PHE A 77 -0.63 -16.31 7.12
CA PHE A 77 -0.37 -17.38 8.08
C PHE A 77 -0.88 -18.69 7.48
N GLN A 78 -0.07 -19.74 7.53
CA GLN A 78 -0.50 -21.08 7.18
C GLN A 78 -1.57 -21.55 8.18
N SER A 79 -2.74 -21.95 7.68
CA SER A 79 -3.80 -22.53 8.52
C SER A 79 -3.71 -24.06 8.55
N ASP A 80 -3.33 -24.67 7.42
CA ASP A 80 -3.03 -26.10 7.29
C ASP A 80 -2.09 -26.34 6.09
N ALA A 81 -1.89 -27.58 5.66
CA ALA A 81 -0.95 -27.93 4.60
C ALA A 81 -1.26 -27.26 3.24
N GLU A 82 -2.52 -26.94 2.95
CA GLU A 82 -2.97 -26.45 1.65
C GLU A 82 -3.63 -25.06 1.71
N HIS A 83 -3.95 -24.57 2.92
CA HIS A 83 -4.65 -23.30 3.11
C HIS A 83 -3.82 -22.30 3.92
N CYS A 84 -4.14 -21.02 3.72
CA CYS A 84 -3.60 -19.92 4.48
C CYS A 84 -4.70 -18.91 4.82
N ALA A 85 -4.52 -18.23 5.95
CA ALA A 85 -5.30 -17.07 6.33
C ALA A 85 -4.54 -15.80 5.94
N LEU A 86 -5.20 -14.90 5.20
CA LEU A 86 -4.69 -13.58 4.87
C LEU A 86 -5.42 -12.52 5.70
N ARG A 87 -4.65 -11.70 6.40
CA ARG A 87 -5.15 -10.48 7.07
C ARG A 87 -4.51 -9.27 6.41
N ILE A 88 -5.34 -8.30 6.04
CA ILE A 88 -4.90 -7.03 5.45
C ILE A 88 -5.34 -5.90 6.37
N THR A 89 -4.41 -5.03 6.76
CA THR A 89 -4.73 -3.77 7.44
C THR A 89 -4.19 -2.63 6.61
N ALA A 90 -4.99 -1.60 6.37
CA ALA A 90 -4.62 -0.44 5.58
C ALA A 90 -4.88 0.86 6.34
N GLN A 91 -4.00 1.84 6.18
CA GLN A 91 -4.11 3.13 6.85
C GLN A 91 -3.56 4.26 5.97
N ILE A 92 -4.27 5.38 5.93
CA ILE A 92 -3.79 6.63 5.36
C ILE A 92 -2.80 7.29 6.34
N LYS A 93 -1.59 7.59 5.87
CA LYS A 93 -0.53 8.24 6.65
C LYS A 93 -0.23 9.62 6.08
N TYR A 94 -0.55 10.67 6.84
CA TYR A 94 -0.24 12.05 6.47
C TYR A 94 1.22 12.38 6.77
N VAL A 95 1.91 12.95 5.78
CA VAL A 95 3.31 13.41 5.87
C VAL A 95 3.43 14.93 5.78
N LYS A 96 2.33 15.62 5.46
CA LYS A 96 2.22 17.08 5.49
C LYS A 96 0.97 17.49 6.26
N ASN A 97 1.01 18.71 6.81
CA ASN A 97 -0.19 19.32 7.40
C ASN A 97 -1.20 19.62 6.31
N VAL A 98 -2.44 19.19 6.54
CA VAL A 98 -3.60 19.46 5.69
C VAL A 98 -4.74 20.00 6.54
N ASN A 99 -5.50 20.94 5.99
CA ASN A 99 -6.71 21.43 6.68
C ASN A 99 -7.81 20.36 6.69
N ALA A 100 -8.84 20.58 7.50
CA ALA A 100 -9.93 19.61 7.68
C ALA A 100 -10.66 19.27 6.36
N ILE A 101 -10.86 20.26 5.48
CA ILE A 101 -11.56 20.07 4.20
C ILE A 101 -10.75 19.14 3.27
N ALA A 102 -9.45 19.40 3.14
CA ALA A 102 -8.55 18.58 2.34
C ALA A 102 -8.43 17.15 2.92
N ARG A 103 -8.35 17.03 4.25
CA ARG A 103 -8.34 15.73 4.95
C ARG A 103 -9.59 14.90 4.62
N THR A 104 -10.79 15.49 4.73
CA THR A 104 -12.04 14.79 4.39
C THR A 104 -12.08 14.38 2.91
N PHE A 105 -11.59 15.23 2.01
CA PHE A 105 -11.50 14.88 0.58
C PHE A 105 -10.57 13.67 0.37
N ILE A 106 -9.40 13.67 0.99
CA ILE A 106 -8.41 12.58 0.89
C ILE A 106 -9.00 11.28 1.42
N GLU A 107 -9.57 11.29 2.63
CA GLU A 107 -10.14 10.11 3.29
C GLU A 107 -11.24 9.46 2.47
N LYS A 108 -12.17 10.24 1.91
CA LYS A 108 -13.26 9.72 1.08
C LYS A 108 -12.77 8.99 -0.17
N ASN A 109 -11.81 9.58 -0.89
CA ASN A 109 -11.31 8.98 -2.14
C ASN A 109 -10.37 7.80 -1.87
N ALA A 110 -9.49 7.91 -0.87
CA ALA A 110 -8.51 6.87 -0.56
C ALA A 110 -9.16 5.64 0.07
N ASN A 111 -10.08 5.79 1.03
CA ASN A 111 -10.74 4.64 1.65
C ASN A 111 -11.56 3.83 0.64
N GLY A 112 -12.33 4.50 -0.24
CA GLY A 112 -13.06 3.79 -1.29
C GLY A 112 -12.14 3.00 -2.24
N SER A 113 -10.98 3.57 -2.59
CA SER A 113 -9.99 2.87 -3.41
C SER A 113 -9.34 1.69 -2.67
N ILE A 114 -9.06 1.84 -1.37
CA ILE A 114 -8.50 0.78 -0.52
C ILE A 114 -9.49 -0.38 -0.38
N GLU A 115 -10.74 -0.09 -0.02
CA GLU A 115 -11.78 -1.11 0.16
C GLU A 115 -12.01 -1.89 -1.14
N SER A 116 -12.11 -1.19 -2.26
CA SER A 116 -12.24 -1.83 -3.58
C SER A 116 -11.01 -2.66 -3.95
N GLY A 117 -9.80 -2.17 -3.64
CA GLY A 117 -8.56 -2.90 -3.89
C GLY A 117 -8.48 -4.18 -3.05
N VAL A 118 -8.84 -4.14 -1.77
CA VAL A 118 -8.83 -5.30 -0.87
C VAL A 118 -9.89 -6.33 -1.25
N HIS A 119 -11.09 -5.88 -1.64
CA HIS A 119 -12.19 -6.77 -2.04
C HIS A 119 -11.88 -7.58 -3.31
N ASN A 120 -11.05 -7.05 -4.21
CA ASN A 120 -10.77 -7.66 -5.51
C ASN A 120 -9.43 -8.45 -5.56
N LEU A 121 -8.79 -8.65 -4.41
CA LEU A 121 -7.62 -9.53 -4.25
C LEU A 121 -8.04 -10.99 -4.16
#